data_AF-A0A453S866-F1
#
_entry.id   AF-A0A453S866-F1
#
_cell.length_a   1.000
_cell.length_b   1.000
_cell.length_c   1.000
_cell.angle_alpha   90.00
_cell.angle_beta   90.00
_cell.angle_gamma   90.00
#
_symmetry.space_group_name_H-M   'P 1'
#
loop_
_entity.id
_entity.type
_entity.pdbx_description
1 polymer ?
#
loop_
_entity_poly.entity_id
_entity_poly.type
_entity_poly.pdbx_seq_one_letter_code
_entity_poly.pdbx_strand_id
1 'polypeptide(L)'
;DLKLDILCYSSMDLPVAVAVSELVIPGLADQLSIMKKAIVSELLTQQPQLCPYHFVPPGLLIPLTAIYDTRYGEIEEKQSELRRNLHFRLGLPLDRPLLRTSNALTFGAMEMRDRSSSKSGSSLLRDVHKEIPSSGVSGGIMSLIDGSYEYYHYLHDGIDDN
;
A
#
# COMPACT_ATOMS: atom_id res chain seq x y z
N ASP A 1 -6.68 7.96 18.43
CA ASP A 1 -7.38 6.73 18.03
C ASP A 1 -6.44 5.74 17.40
N LEU A 2 -6.61 4.44 17.72
CA LEU A 2 -5.90 3.35 17.05
C LEU A 2 -6.61 3.01 15.74
N LYS A 3 -5.93 3.13 14.60
CA LYS A 3 -6.47 2.73 13.31
C LYS A 3 -6.16 1.25 13.06
N LEU A 4 -7.19 0.42 13.03
CA LEU A 4 -7.10 -0.98 12.61
C LEU A 4 -7.47 -1.08 11.14
N ASP A 5 -6.63 -1.77 10.38
CA ASP A 5 -6.80 -2.03 8.96
C ASP A 5 -6.02 -3.29 8.62
N ILE A 6 -6.72 -4.33 8.16
CA ILE A 6 -6.12 -5.62 7.87
C ILE A 6 -6.47 -6.04 6.47
N LEU A 7 -5.50 -6.69 5.83
CA LEU A 7 -5.65 -7.25 4.50
C LEU A 7 -5.42 -8.74 4.56
N CYS A 8 -6.44 -9.51 4.21
CA CYS A 8 -6.40 -10.97 4.17
C CYS A 8 -6.47 -11.43 2.70
N TYR A 9 -5.72 -12.47 2.38
CA TYR A 9 -5.78 -13.15 1.08
C TYR A 9 -6.45 -14.51 1.26
N SER A 10 -7.40 -14.85 0.38
CA SER A 10 -8.18 -16.08 0.46
C SER A 10 -8.46 -16.65 -0.93
N SER A 11 -8.70 -17.97 -1.00
CA SER A 11 -9.30 -18.58 -2.19
C SER A 11 -10.74 -18.11 -2.38
N MET A 12 -11.19 -18.06 -3.63
CA MET A 12 -12.58 -17.76 -4.01
C MET A 12 -13.56 -18.83 -3.47
N ASP A 13 -13.08 -20.05 -3.26
CA ASP A 13 -13.90 -21.16 -2.78
C ASP A 13 -14.00 -21.24 -1.25
N LEU A 14 -13.30 -20.36 -0.52
CA LEU A 14 -13.31 -20.38 0.95
C LEU A 14 -14.64 -19.80 1.47
N PRO A 15 -15.38 -20.53 2.33
CA PRO A 15 -16.60 -19.99 2.92
C PRO A 15 -16.31 -18.74 3.75
N VAL A 16 -17.17 -17.72 3.62
CA VAL A 16 -17.00 -16.43 4.31
C VAL A 16 -16.87 -16.59 5.83
N ALA A 17 -17.66 -17.47 6.44
CA ALA A 17 -17.57 -17.71 7.88
C ALA A 17 -16.17 -18.21 8.32
N VAL A 18 -15.57 -19.08 7.50
CA VAL A 18 -14.21 -19.60 7.72
C VAL A 18 -13.19 -18.51 7.46
N ALA A 19 -13.36 -17.69 6.42
CA ALA A 19 -12.48 -16.54 6.17
C ALA A 19 -12.49 -15.56 7.36
N VAL A 20 -13.66 -15.32 7.97
CA VAL A 20 -13.77 -14.46 9.15
C VAL A 20 -13.06 -15.09 10.36
N SER A 21 -13.32 -16.36 10.66
CA SER A 21 -12.75 -17.02 11.84
C SER A 21 -11.25 -17.26 11.74
N GLU A 22 -10.77 -17.65 10.55
CA GLU A 22 -9.38 -18.10 10.35
C GLU A 22 -8.44 -17.00 9.82
N LEU A 23 -8.97 -15.94 9.20
CA LEU A 23 -8.14 -14.88 8.62
C LEU A 23 -8.37 -13.53 9.28
N VAL A 24 -9.63 -13.07 9.36
CA VAL A 24 -9.96 -11.72 9.84
C VAL A 24 -9.71 -11.59 11.34
N ILE A 25 -10.26 -12.50 12.17
CA ILE A 25 -10.09 -12.44 13.62
C ILE A 25 -8.61 -12.58 14.03
N PRO A 26 -7.85 -13.56 13.51
CA PRO A 26 -6.42 -13.67 13.80
C PRO A 26 -5.63 -12.46 13.30
N GLY A 27 -5.93 -11.96 12.10
CA GLY A 27 -5.27 -10.77 11.56
C GLY A 27 -5.45 -9.53 12.43
N LEU A 28 -6.66 -9.31 12.96
CA LEU A 28 -6.93 -8.22 13.91
C LEU A 28 -6.17 -8.42 15.23
N ALA A 29 -6.17 -9.65 15.76
CA ALA A 29 -5.45 -9.98 16.99
C ALA A 29 -3.94 -9.76 16.85
N ASP A 30 -3.36 -10.18 15.72
CA ASP A 30 -1.95 -10.00 15.39
C ASP A 30 -1.60 -8.53 15.25
N GLN A 31 -2.40 -7.75 14.52
CA GLN A 31 -2.21 -6.31 14.40
C GLN A 31 -2.25 -5.62 15.77
N LEU A 32 -3.25 -5.93 16.60
CA LEU A 32 -3.36 -5.39 17.96
C LEU A 32 -2.15 -5.76 18.83
N SER A 33 -1.66 -6.99 18.73
CA SER A 33 -0.48 -7.46 19.44
C SER A 33 0.78 -6.69 19.04
N ILE A 34 0.97 -6.45 17.74
CA ILE A 34 2.09 -5.67 17.20
C ILE A 34 1.99 -4.21 17.65
N MET A 35 0.82 -3.57 17.50
CA MET A 35 0.60 -2.18 17.89
C MET A 35 0.78 -2.00 19.40
N LYS A 36 0.31 -2.95 20.22
CA LYS A 36 0.55 -2.94 21.67
C LYS A 36 2.04 -2.94 21.99
N LYS A 37 2.84 -3.79 21.34
CA LYS A 37 4.30 -3.84 21.56
C LYS A 37 4.96 -2.51 21.20
N ALA A 38 4.58 -1.92 20.06
CA ALA A 38 5.11 -0.64 19.62
C ALA A 38 4.73 0.53 20.57
N ILE A 39 3.49 0.55 21.07
CA ILE A 39 3.06 1.54 22.07
C ILE A 39 3.83 1.35 23.38
N VAL A 40 3.97 0.10 23.84
CA VAL A 40 4.68 -0.21 25.10
C VAL A 40 6.16 0.18 25.04
N SER A 41 6.83 -0.01 23.89
CA SER A 41 8.23 0.41 23.74
C SER A 41 8.43 1.93 23.80
N GLU A 42 7.36 2.72 23.63
CA GLU A 42 7.41 4.18 23.57
C GLU A 42 6.61 4.87 24.71
N LEU A 43 6.25 4.12 25.76
CA LEU A 43 5.46 4.61 26.91
C LEU A 43 6.05 5.83 27.63
N LEU A 44 7.37 6.00 27.59
CA LEU A 44 8.07 7.14 28.21
C LEU A 44 8.16 8.37 27.30
N THR A 45 7.79 8.22 26.04
CA THR A 45 7.72 9.30 25.05
C THR A 45 6.27 9.69 24.78
N GLN A 46 6.01 10.59 23.84
CA GLN A 46 4.64 10.87 23.41
C GLN A 46 3.98 9.60 22.85
N GLN A 47 2.64 9.53 22.89
CA GLN A 47 1.90 8.39 22.35
C GLN A 47 2.10 8.30 20.82
N PRO A 48 2.46 7.13 20.25
CA PRO A 48 2.69 6.99 18.82
C PRO A 48 1.40 7.05 18.01
N GLN A 49 1.48 7.56 16.78
CA GLN A 49 0.37 7.58 15.83
C GLN A 49 0.56 6.46 14.81
N LEU A 50 0.21 5.25 15.20
CA LEU A 50 0.43 4.05 14.40
C LEU A 50 -0.64 3.89 13.32
N CYS A 51 -0.21 3.81 12.07
CA CYS A 51 -1.06 3.59 10.90
C CYS A 51 -0.57 2.37 10.10
N PRO A 52 -1.44 1.39 9.82
CA PRO A 52 -1.15 0.31 8.90
C PRO A 52 -1.17 0.78 7.43
N TYR A 53 -0.27 0.21 6.63
CA TYR A 53 -0.19 0.39 5.18
C TYR A 53 0.05 -0.95 4.50
N HIS A 54 -0.69 -1.20 3.42
CA HIS A 54 -0.64 -2.47 2.69
C HIS A 54 0.18 -2.33 1.41
N PHE A 55 0.98 -3.34 1.07
CA PHE A 55 1.89 -3.31 -0.07
C PHE A 55 1.87 -4.63 -0.84
N VAL A 56 2.16 -4.57 -2.13
CA VAL A 56 2.57 -5.74 -2.93
C VAL A 56 3.89 -5.41 -3.62
N PRO A 57 5.04 -5.60 -2.94
CA PRO A 57 6.33 -5.34 -3.56
C PRO A 57 6.61 -6.31 -4.72
N PRO A 58 7.38 -5.90 -5.73
CA PRO A 58 7.82 -6.78 -6.80
C PRO A 58 8.51 -8.04 -6.25
N GLY A 59 8.15 -9.21 -6.77
CA GLY A 59 8.71 -10.49 -6.37
C GLY A 59 8.00 -11.18 -5.21
N LEU A 60 7.07 -10.51 -4.52
CA LEU A 60 6.24 -11.13 -3.49
C LEU A 60 4.84 -11.45 -4.03
N LEU A 61 4.35 -12.66 -3.74
CA LEU A 61 3.03 -13.13 -4.19
C LEU A 61 1.89 -12.80 -3.23
N ILE A 62 2.22 -12.41 -2.00
CA ILE A 62 1.27 -12.18 -0.92
C ILE A 62 1.42 -10.72 -0.50
N PRO A 63 0.30 -9.99 -0.32
CA PRO A 63 0.36 -8.64 0.20
C PRO A 63 0.90 -8.63 1.62
N LEU A 64 1.56 -7.54 1.98
CA LEU A 64 2.13 -7.35 3.31
C LEU A 64 1.64 -6.06 3.94
N THR A 65 1.56 -6.04 5.26
CA THR A 65 1.18 -4.86 6.04
C THR A 65 2.37 -4.39 6.85
N ALA A 66 2.77 -3.14 6.65
CA ALA A 66 3.71 -2.45 7.54
C ALA A 66 2.95 -1.45 8.41
N ILE A 67 3.35 -1.30 9.66
CA ILE A 67 2.76 -0.34 10.60
C ILE A 67 3.80 0.76 10.82
N TYR A 68 3.44 1.98 10.45
CA TYR A 68 4.31 3.15 10.58
C TYR A 68 3.77 4.12 11.62
N ASP A 69 4.67 4.89 12.22
CA ASP A 69 4.33 5.98 13.12
C ASP A 69 4.31 7.29 12.32
N THR A 70 3.13 7.86 12.14
CA THR A 70 2.92 9.00 11.24
C THR A 70 3.18 10.35 11.88
N ARG A 71 3.52 10.41 13.18
CA ARG A 71 3.75 11.67 13.91
C ARG A 71 4.80 12.56 13.25
N TYR A 72 5.83 11.95 12.69
CA TYR A 72 7.00 12.64 12.13
C TYR A 72 6.99 12.70 10.60
N GLY A 73 5.93 12.17 9.96
CA GLY A 73 5.82 12.05 8.51
C GLY A 73 6.82 11.05 7.88
N GLU A 74 6.80 10.94 6.55
CA GLU A 74 7.60 9.95 5.79
C GLU A 74 9.12 10.17 5.82
N ILE A 75 9.53 11.41 6.12
CA ILE A 75 10.91 11.91 5.97
C ILE A 75 11.76 11.57 7.20
N GLU A 76 11.15 11.07 8.28
CA GLU A 76 11.87 10.75 9.51
C GLU A 76 12.92 9.65 9.31
N GLU A 77 14.12 9.88 9.85
CA GLU A 77 15.23 8.93 9.78
C GLU A 77 14.90 7.57 10.43
N LYS A 78 14.09 7.55 11.51
CA LYS A 78 13.59 6.31 12.10
C LYS A 78 12.75 5.49 11.13
N GLN A 79 11.90 6.13 10.32
CA GLN A 79 11.13 5.46 9.28
C GLN A 79 12.04 4.94 8.16
N SER A 80 13.13 5.66 7.85
CA SER A 80 14.14 5.20 6.89
C SER A 80 14.82 3.91 7.35
N GLU A 81 15.26 3.86 8.61
CA GLU A 81 15.90 2.68 9.19
C GLU A 81 14.94 1.49 9.27
N LEU A 82 13.69 1.73 9.70
CA LEU A 82 12.66 0.71 9.72
C LEU A 82 12.43 0.11 8.33
N ARG A 83 12.26 0.96 7.30
CA ARG A 83 12.09 0.51 5.91
C ARG A 83 13.29 -0.29 5.42
N ARG A 84 14.52 0.14 5.72
CA ARG A 84 15.74 -0.60 5.37
C ARG A 84 15.75 -2.00 6.00
N ASN A 85 15.41 -2.10 7.28
CA ASN A 85 15.32 -3.39 7.98
C ASN A 85 14.21 -4.28 7.41
N LEU A 86 13.06 -3.71 7.05
CA LEU A 86 11.98 -4.45 6.38
C LEU A 86 12.43 -4.96 5.01
N HIS A 87 13.12 -4.14 4.21
CA HIS A 87 13.68 -4.57 2.93
C HIS A 87 14.61 -5.77 3.11
N PHE A 88 15.56 -5.68 4.06
CA PHE A 88 16.49 -6.78 4.33
C PHE A 88 15.77 -8.07 4.76
N ARG A 89 14.81 -7.98 5.69
CA ARG A 89 14.04 -9.14 6.19
C ARG A 89 13.16 -9.80 5.13
N LEU A 90 12.68 -9.02 4.16
CA LEU A 90 11.80 -9.48 3.09
C LEU A 90 12.56 -9.82 1.80
N GLY A 91 13.89 -9.68 1.78
CA GLY A 91 14.70 -9.90 0.57
C GLY A 91 14.42 -8.89 -0.55
N LEU A 92 13.92 -7.70 -0.20
CA LEU A 92 13.60 -6.64 -1.15
C LEU A 92 14.88 -5.84 -1.50
N PRO A 93 14.99 -5.37 -2.74
CA PRO A 93 16.15 -4.63 -3.19
C PRO A 93 16.23 -3.25 -2.53
N LEU A 94 17.46 -2.83 -2.20
CA LEU A 94 17.73 -1.61 -1.42
C LEU A 94 17.91 -0.35 -2.30
N ASP A 95 17.90 -0.51 -3.61
CA ASP A 95 18.10 0.56 -4.60
C ASP A 95 16.83 1.36 -4.90
N ARG A 96 15.66 0.91 -4.41
CA ARG A 96 14.36 1.57 -4.62
C ARG A 96 13.47 1.55 -3.38
N PRO A 97 12.64 2.58 -3.17
CA PRO A 97 11.91 2.76 -1.91
C PRO A 97 10.54 2.04 -1.89
N LEU A 98 10.50 0.71 -1.98
CA LEU A 98 9.27 -0.07 -2.19
C LEU A 98 8.22 0.05 -1.09
N LEU A 99 8.65 0.30 0.16
CA LEU A 99 7.77 0.32 1.32
C LEU A 99 7.45 1.73 1.83
N ARG A 100 7.61 2.79 1.01
CA ARG A 100 7.12 4.15 1.35
C ARG A 100 5.61 4.19 1.33
N THR A 101 4.97 5.00 2.17
CA THR A 101 3.49 5.04 2.21
C THR A 101 2.84 5.48 0.90
N SER A 102 3.53 6.24 0.06
CA SER A 102 3.09 6.57 -1.31
C SER A 102 2.96 5.35 -2.22
N ASN A 103 3.64 4.25 -1.90
CA ASN A 103 3.60 2.99 -2.65
C ASN A 103 2.61 1.99 -2.02
N ALA A 104 1.87 2.39 -1.00
CA ALA A 104 0.85 1.55 -0.41
C ALA A 104 -0.31 1.38 -1.39
N LEU A 105 -0.98 0.22 -1.29
CA LEU A 105 -2.18 -0.07 -2.05
C LEU A 105 -3.27 0.93 -1.67
N THR A 106 -3.87 1.53 -2.70
CA THR A 106 -5.10 2.30 -2.57
C THR A 106 -6.25 1.38 -2.96
N PHE A 107 -6.99 0.89 -1.97
CA PHE A 107 -8.28 0.25 -2.23
C PHE A 107 -9.24 1.37 -2.63
N GLY A 108 -9.72 1.33 -3.88
CA GLY A 108 -10.68 2.31 -4.37
C GLY A 108 -11.84 2.36 -3.40
N ALA A 109 -12.02 3.50 -2.74
CA ALA A 109 -13.10 3.71 -1.81
C ALA A 109 -14.41 3.49 -2.58
N MET A 110 -15.07 2.36 -2.34
CA MET A 110 -16.51 2.23 -2.53
C MET A 110 -17.19 2.98 -1.37
N GLU A 111 -16.76 4.22 -1.14
CA GLU A 111 -17.39 5.12 -0.20
C GLU A 111 -18.47 5.87 -0.95
N MET A 112 -19.68 5.77 -0.38
CA MET A 112 -20.82 6.59 -0.74
C MET A 112 -20.37 8.01 -1.03
N ARG A 113 -20.83 8.55 -2.16
CA ARG A 113 -20.60 9.92 -2.60
C ARG A 113 -21.00 10.91 -1.50
N ASP A 114 -20.07 11.26 -0.62
CA ASP A 114 -20.17 12.46 0.18
C ASP A 114 -19.11 13.47 -0.29
N ARG A 115 -19.62 14.62 -0.72
CA ARG A 115 -18.94 15.60 -1.57
C ARG A 115 -18.07 16.57 -0.79
N SER A 116 -17.56 16.20 0.39
CA SER A 116 -16.88 17.18 1.25
C SER A 116 -15.87 16.57 2.24
N SER A 117 -14.80 15.93 1.76
CA SER A 117 -13.46 15.99 2.38
C SER A 117 -12.49 15.04 1.67
N SER A 118 -11.38 15.58 1.15
CA SER A 118 -10.15 14.87 0.75
C SER A 118 -10.32 13.53 0.03
N LYS A 119 -10.62 13.59 -1.28
CA LYS A 119 -10.50 12.44 -2.20
C LYS A 119 -9.02 12.02 -2.31
N SER A 120 -8.57 11.03 -1.55
CA SER A 120 -7.23 10.45 -1.70
C SER A 120 -7.24 9.35 -2.77
N GLY A 121 -7.72 9.73 -3.96
CA GLY A 121 -7.76 8.86 -5.14
C GLY A 121 -7.82 9.74 -6.38
N SER A 122 -6.78 9.65 -7.21
CA SER A 122 -6.74 10.33 -8.50
C SER A 122 -7.82 9.73 -9.40
N SER A 123 -8.64 10.57 -10.07
CA SER A 123 -9.56 10.11 -11.12
C SER A 123 -8.83 9.77 -12.42
N LEU A 124 -7.51 9.90 -12.43
CA LEU A 124 -6.67 9.59 -13.58
C LEU A 124 -6.58 8.08 -13.79
N LEU A 125 -6.49 7.70 -15.07
CA LEU A 125 -6.13 6.35 -15.44
C LEU A 125 -4.72 6.04 -14.92
N ARG A 126 -4.55 4.87 -14.31
CA ARG A 126 -3.25 4.38 -13.83
C ARG A 126 -2.77 3.23 -14.68
N ASP A 127 -1.46 3.19 -14.91
CA ASP A 127 -0.76 2.07 -15.55
C ASP A 127 -1.41 1.60 -16.86
N VAL A 128 -1.85 2.53 -17.71
CA VAL A 128 -2.61 2.24 -18.93
C VAL A 128 -1.93 1.22 -19.86
N HIS A 129 -0.60 1.12 -19.81
CA HIS A 129 0.18 0.12 -20.56
C HIS A 129 -0.14 -1.33 -20.21
N LYS A 130 -0.69 -1.63 -19.01
CA LYS A 130 -0.98 -3.00 -18.56
C LYS A 130 -2.15 -3.64 -19.31
N GLU A 131 -3.07 -2.82 -19.84
CA GLU A 131 -4.27 -3.29 -20.56
C GLU A 131 -4.05 -3.37 -22.07
N ILE A 132 -2.87 -2.97 -22.56
CA ILE A 132 -2.53 -3.00 -23.98
C ILE A 132 -2.03 -4.42 -24.35
N PRO A 133 -2.60 -5.05 -25.39
CA PRO A 133 -2.14 -6.37 -25.84
C PRO A 133 -0.72 -6.32 -26.39
N SER A 134 -0.10 -7.50 -26.55
CA SER A 134 1.24 -7.59 -27.13
C SER A 134 1.29 -7.02 -28.56
N SER A 135 2.45 -6.48 -28.94
CA SER A 135 2.66 -5.83 -30.24
C SER A 135 2.64 -6.78 -31.45
N GLY A 136 2.56 -8.10 -31.23
CA GLY A 136 2.61 -9.11 -32.29
C GLY A 136 4.01 -9.35 -32.89
N VAL A 137 5.05 -8.68 -32.40
CA VAL A 137 6.44 -8.88 -32.88
C VAL A 137 6.99 -10.21 -32.38
N SER A 138 7.36 -11.09 -33.32
CA SER A 138 7.98 -12.39 -33.01
C SER A 138 9.49 -12.25 -32.80
N GLY A 139 10.02 -12.92 -31.78
CA GLY A 139 11.46 -12.94 -31.47
C GLY A 139 12.03 -11.61 -30.93
N GLY A 140 11.19 -10.60 -30.67
CA GLY A 140 11.62 -9.33 -30.08
C GLY A 140 11.81 -9.42 -28.57
N ILE A 141 12.64 -8.51 -28.03
CA ILE A 141 12.77 -8.29 -26.58
C ILE A 141 11.89 -7.09 -26.21
N MET A 142 10.95 -7.29 -25.30
CA MET A 142 10.07 -6.24 -24.81
C MET A 142 10.60 -5.67 -23.50
N SER A 143 10.82 -4.35 -23.48
CA SER A 143 11.21 -3.60 -22.28
C SER A 143 10.10 -2.61 -21.96
N LEU A 144 9.41 -2.82 -20.84
CA LEU A 144 8.34 -1.95 -20.34
C LEU A 144 8.80 -1.21 -19.08
N ILE A 145 8.03 -0.20 -18.70
CA ILE A 145 8.23 0.51 -17.44
C ILE A 145 8.05 -0.43 -16.24
N ASP A 146 8.97 -0.33 -15.27
CA ASP A 146 8.89 -1.01 -13.98
C ASP A 146 8.47 0.01 -12.91
N GLY A 147 7.17 0.10 -12.66
CA GLY A 147 6.59 1.07 -11.73
C GLY A 147 5.17 1.45 -12.09
N SER A 148 4.51 2.20 -11.20
CA SER A 148 3.18 2.76 -11.45
C SER A 148 3.25 4.23 -11.84
N TYR A 149 2.36 4.67 -12.73
CA TYR A 149 2.20 6.07 -13.13
C TYR A 149 0.74 6.43 -13.40
N GLU A 150 0.44 7.72 -13.31
CA GLU A 150 -0.84 8.30 -13.67
C GLU A 150 -0.78 8.93 -15.07
N TYR A 151 -1.86 8.81 -15.83
CA TYR A 151 -1.93 9.28 -17.21
C TYR A 151 -2.55 10.68 -17.31
N TYR A 152 -1.69 11.69 -17.36
CA TYR A 152 -2.07 13.09 -17.61
C TYR A 152 -2.22 13.34 -19.12
N HIS A 153 -3.26 14.09 -19.51
CA HIS A 153 -3.57 14.41 -20.90
C HIS A 153 -4.19 15.82 -21.00
N TYR A 154 -4.39 16.32 -22.22
CA TYR A 154 -4.96 17.65 -22.47
C TYR A 154 -6.31 17.87 -21.79
N LEU A 155 -6.64 19.13 -21.53
CA LEU A 155 -7.89 19.54 -20.86
C LEU A 155 -8.02 19.03 -19.43
N HIS A 156 -6.91 18.62 -18.82
CA HIS A 156 -6.89 18.27 -17.41
C HIS A 156 -7.01 19.52 -16.54
N ASP A 157 -7.60 19.37 -15.35
CA ASP A 157 -7.84 20.46 -14.40
C ASP A 157 -8.64 21.65 -14.97
N GLY A 158 -9.35 21.46 -16.08
CA GLY A 158 -10.15 22.49 -16.74
C GLY A 158 -9.33 23.56 -17.47
N ILE A 159 -8.05 23.30 -17.74
CA ILE A 159 -7.15 24.19 -18.46
C ILE A 159 -7.08 23.73 -19.93
N ASP A 160 -7.32 24.63 -20.88
CA ASP A 160 -7.08 24.36 -22.31
C ASP A 160 -5.60 24.60 -22.63
N ASP A 161 -4.86 23.49 -22.72
CA ASP A 161 -3.43 23.42 -22.98
C ASP A 161 -3.10 22.84 -24.38
N ASN A 162 -4.06 22.92 -25.32
CA ASN A 162 -3.85 22.61 -26.73
C ASN A 162 -2.93 23.61 -27.46
#